data_AF-A0A430KT13-F1
#
_entry.id   AF-A0A430KT13-F1
#
_cell.length_a   1.000
_cell.length_b   1.000
_cell.length_c   1.000
_cell.angle_alpha   90.00
_cell.angle_beta   90.00
_cell.angle_gamma   90.00
#
_symmetry.space_group_name_H-M   'P 1'
#
loop_
_entity.id
_entity.type
_entity.pdbx_description
1 polymer ?
#
loop_
_entity_poly.entity_id
_entity_poly.type
_entity_poly.pdbx_seq_one_letter_code
_entity_poly.pdbx_strand_id
1 'polypeptide(L)'
;MNEKTKEEYRRLAKHFYTKHGIVKPTAKTVYDALKVCATDYRPDYWRRLRAALSLVAKENGFYKAADKIRATINPITADRNKRSQIKPKQKRQKTVNTADEKQLLDYLVKQKEKTVFAGVSLVSHLGCRPAELRNLQFIGSCYIAIPSAKKTVMAQGGLIVSLK
;
A
#
# COMPACT_ATOMS: atom_id res chain seq x y z
N MET A 1 10.48 9.04 3.45
CA MET A 1 9.12 8.52 3.74
C MET A 1 8.16 9.71 3.65
N ASN A 2 7.06 9.60 2.90
CA ASN A 2 6.13 10.72 2.70
C ASN A 2 5.30 10.98 3.98
N GLU A 3 4.89 12.23 4.24
CA GLU A 3 4.14 12.62 5.45
C GLU A 3 2.80 11.88 5.56
N LYS A 4 2.08 11.72 4.45
CA LYS A 4 0.86 10.89 4.41
C LYS A 4 1.09 9.47 4.93
N THR A 5 2.23 8.87 4.58
CA THR A 5 2.60 7.53 5.07
C THR A 5 2.92 7.54 6.57
N LYS A 6 3.52 8.63 7.10
CA LYS A 6 3.77 8.76 8.55
C LYS A 6 2.47 8.88 9.32
N GLU A 7 1.53 9.69 8.85
CA GLU A 7 0.20 9.82 9.46
C GLU A 7 -0.56 8.49 9.50
N GLU A 8 -0.55 7.73 8.40
CA GLU A 8 -1.12 6.38 8.37
C GLU A 8 -0.49 5.48 9.43
N TYR A 9 0.83 5.56 9.62
CA TYR A 9 1.54 4.76 10.62
C TYR A 9 1.18 5.20 12.05
N ARG A 10 1.04 6.50 12.31
CA ARG A 10 0.55 7.01 13.59
C ARG A 10 -0.85 6.51 13.90
N ARG A 11 -1.77 6.57 12.92
CA ARG A 11 -3.14 6.03 13.07
C ARG A 11 -3.13 4.52 13.34
N LEU A 12 -2.30 3.77 12.60
CA LEU A 12 -2.16 2.33 12.77
C LEU A 12 -1.66 1.96 14.17
N ALA A 13 -0.64 2.66 14.66
CA ALA A 13 -0.09 2.47 16.00
C ALA A 13 -1.11 2.84 17.10
N LYS A 14 -1.83 3.96 16.94
CA LYS A 14 -2.90 4.37 17.87
C LYS A 14 -4.00 3.32 17.97
N HIS A 15 -4.45 2.81 16.82
CA HIS A 15 -5.44 1.74 16.79
C HIS A 15 -4.94 0.47 17.49
N PHE A 16 -3.67 0.10 17.27
CA PHE A 16 -3.05 -1.03 17.96
C PHE A 16 -3.03 -0.85 19.48
N TYR A 17 -2.59 0.31 19.98
CA TYR A 17 -2.58 0.58 21.42
C TYR A 17 -3.98 0.52 22.02
N THR A 18 -4.97 1.08 21.33
CA THR A 18 -6.38 1.05 21.77
C THR A 18 -6.91 -0.39 21.82
N LYS A 19 -6.68 -1.17 20.75
CA LYS A 19 -7.15 -2.55 20.63
C LYS A 19 -6.53 -3.48 21.69
N HIS A 20 -5.29 -3.24 22.06
CA HIS A 20 -4.55 -4.06 23.04
C HIS A 20 -4.53 -3.45 24.46
N GLY A 21 -5.29 -2.38 24.71
CA GLY A 21 -5.37 -1.74 26.04
C GLY A 21 -4.03 -1.18 26.55
N ILE A 22 -3.11 -0.82 25.65
CA ILE A 22 -1.77 -0.35 26.02
C ILE A 22 -1.84 1.15 26.35
N VAL A 23 -2.00 1.45 27.63
CA VAL A 23 -2.05 2.84 28.13
C VAL A 23 -0.64 3.46 28.18
N LYS A 24 0.37 2.67 28.56
CA LYS A 24 1.79 3.10 28.61
C LYS A 24 2.64 2.19 27.72
N PRO A 25 2.93 2.58 26.48
CA PRO A 25 3.69 1.74 25.55
C PRO A 25 5.15 1.66 26.00
N THR A 26 5.55 0.50 26.53
CA THR A 26 6.93 0.16 26.84
C THR A 26 7.42 -0.84 25.80
N ALA A 27 8.73 -0.87 25.52
CA ALA A 27 9.32 -1.80 24.55
C ALA A 27 8.83 -3.25 24.76
N LYS A 28 8.77 -3.70 26.02
CA LYS A 28 8.32 -5.05 26.40
C LYS A 28 6.83 -5.27 26.11
N THR A 29 5.95 -4.36 26.55
CA THR A 29 4.51 -4.51 26.36
C THR A 29 4.12 -4.52 24.89
N VAL A 30 4.75 -3.65 24.08
CA VAL A 30 4.54 -3.60 22.63
C VAL A 30 5.08 -4.85 21.94
N TYR A 31 6.25 -5.33 22.35
CA TYR A 31 6.87 -6.54 21.82
C TYR A 31 6.04 -7.81 22.10
N ASP A 32 5.58 -7.98 23.34
CA ASP A 32 4.79 -9.13 23.74
C ASP A 32 3.43 -9.13 23.02
N ALA A 33 2.77 -7.98 22.95
CA ALA A 33 1.53 -7.83 22.19
C ALA A 33 1.72 -8.13 20.69
N LEU A 34 2.84 -7.68 20.09
CA LEU A 34 3.19 -7.96 18.69
C LEU A 34 3.39 -9.45 18.40
N LYS A 35 3.97 -10.19 19.33
CA LYS A 35 4.15 -11.64 19.21
C LYS A 35 2.84 -12.39 19.31
N VAL A 36 2.01 -12.04 20.30
CA VAL A 36 0.69 -12.66 20.50
C VAL A 36 -0.20 -12.45 19.29
N CYS A 37 -0.24 -11.23 18.75
CA CYS A 37 -1.09 -10.93 17.59
C CYS A 37 -0.53 -11.44 16.24
N ALA A 38 0.63 -12.10 16.23
CA ALA A 38 1.25 -12.55 14.99
C ALA A 38 0.34 -13.53 14.23
N THR A 39 -0.36 -14.42 14.95
CA THR A 39 -1.28 -15.44 14.40
C THR A 39 -2.52 -14.82 13.78
N ASP A 40 -2.95 -13.68 14.31
CA ASP A 40 -4.15 -13.01 13.85
C ASP A 40 -3.94 -12.27 12.53
N TYR A 41 -2.69 -11.88 12.25
CA TYR A 41 -2.35 -11.03 11.12
C TYR A 41 -1.55 -11.76 10.04
N ARG A 42 -1.80 -11.38 8.78
CA ARG A 42 -0.94 -11.82 7.67
C ARG A 42 0.45 -11.18 7.80
N PRO A 43 1.54 -11.86 7.42
CA PRO A 43 2.91 -11.35 7.61
C PRO A 43 3.17 -9.96 7.03
N ASP A 44 2.56 -9.61 5.89
CA ASP A 44 2.68 -8.28 5.28
C ASP A 44 2.13 -7.17 6.19
N TYR A 45 0.94 -7.39 6.76
CA TYR A 45 0.31 -6.44 7.67
C TYR A 45 1.12 -6.35 8.96
N TRP A 46 1.56 -7.49 9.51
CA TRP A 46 2.40 -7.54 10.70
C TRP A 46 3.71 -6.74 10.52
N ARG A 47 4.37 -6.87 9.36
CA ARG A 47 5.56 -6.07 9.04
C ARG A 47 5.27 -4.57 9.01
N ARG A 48 4.14 -4.16 8.42
CA ARG A 48 3.70 -2.76 8.39
C ARG A 48 3.43 -2.24 9.80
N LEU A 49 2.75 -3.04 10.63
CA LEU A 49 2.45 -2.72 12.02
C LEU A 49 3.74 -2.55 12.85
N ARG A 50 4.70 -3.47 12.73
CA ARG A 50 6.02 -3.36 13.37
C ARG A 50 6.74 -2.06 12.98
N ALA A 51 6.72 -1.71 11.68
CA ALA A 51 7.32 -0.47 11.20
C ALA A 51 6.62 0.78 11.76
N ALA A 52 5.29 0.76 11.86
CA ALA A 52 4.50 1.85 12.41
C ALA A 52 4.78 2.08 13.91
N LEU A 53 4.82 1.00 14.70
CA LEU A 53 5.13 1.06 16.13
C LEU A 53 6.56 1.54 16.40
N SER A 54 7.52 1.07 15.60
CA SER A 54 8.91 1.56 15.64
C SER A 54 8.98 3.06 15.33
N LEU A 55 8.23 3.54 14.33
CA LEU A 55 8.19 4.96 13.98
C LEU A 55 7.67 5.81 15.13
N VAL A 56 6.53 5.45 15.73
CA VAL A 56 5.95 6.20 16.85
C VAL A 56 6.86 6.18 18.07
N ALA A 57 7.54 5.06 18.35
CA ALA A 57 8.53 5.00 19.42
C ALA A 57 9.73 5.94 19.17
N LYS A 58 10.16 6.12 17.91
CA LYS A 58 11.19 7.12 17.56
C LYS A 58 10.70 8.55 17.72
N GLU A 59 9.47 8.84 17.27
CA GLU A 59 8.86 10.17 17.41
C GLU A 59 8.71 10.58 18.89
N ASN A 60 8.47 9.61 19.78
CA ASN A 60 8.39 9.83 21.22
C ASN A 60 9.76 9.82 21.94
N GLY A 61 10.89 9.79 21.20
CA GLY A 61 12.24 9.84 21.77
C GLY A 61 12.79 8.50 22.29
N PHE A 62 12.04 7.40 22.17
CA PHE A 62 12.46 6.07 22.65
C PHE A 62 13.22 5.26 21.59
N TYR A 63 14.38 5.77 21.15
CA TYR A 63 15.15 5.16 20.05
C TYR A 63 15.54 3.69 20.30
N LYS A 64 16.08 3.37 21.48
CA LYS A 64 16.45 1.98 21.84
C LYS A 64 15.24 1.03 21.81
N ALA A 65 14.08 1.49 22.25
CA ALA A 65 12.84 0.70 22.19
C ALA A 65 12.38 0.51 20.75
N ALA A 66 12.44 1.56 19.94
CA ALA A 66 12.07 1.51 18.54
C ALA A 66 12.92 0.53 17.73
N ASP A 67 14.22 0.45 18.00
CA ASP A 67 15.12 -0.47 17.31
C ASP A 67 14.87 -1.92 17.77
N LYS A 68 14.57 -2.15 19.05
CA LYS A 68 14.11 -3.48 19.54
C LYS A 68 12.81 -3.92 18.87
N ILE A 69 11.82 -3.02 18.77
CA ILE A 69 10.55 -3.29 18.07
C ILE A 69 10.85 -3.60 16.59
N ARG A 70 11.74 -2.82 15.96
CA ARG A 70 12.13 -3.04 14.56
C ARG A 70 12.88 -4.36 14.37
N ALA A 71 13.69 -4.81 15.31
CA ALA A 71 14.39 -6.09 15.24
C ALA A 71 13.47 -7.30 15.52
N THR A 72 12.23 -7.08 15.94
CA THR A 72 11.31 -8.17 16.27
C THR A 72 11.01 -9.02 15.04
N ILE A 73 11.19 -10.34 15.19
CA ILE A 73 10.94 -11.33 14.15
C ILE A 73 9.52 -11.88 14.31
N ASN A 74 8.80 -12.04 13.20
CA ASN A 74 7.49 -12.66 13.23
C ASN A 74 7.65 -14.18 13.48
N PRO A 75 7.11 -14.73 14.58
CA PRO A 75 7.28 -16.13 14.95
C PRO A 75 6.72 -17.12 13.92
N ILE A 76 5.70 -16.72 13.16
CA ILE A 76 5.03 -17.58 12.16
C ILE A 76 5.83 -17.69 10.87
N THR A 77 6.54 -16.63 10.50
CA THR A 77 7.41 -16.67 9.31
C THR A 77 8.76 -17.32 9.61
N ALA A 78 9.23 -17.20 10.85
CA ALA A 78 10.51 -17.74 11.29
C ALA A 78 10.46 -19.26 11.46
N ASP A 79 9.41 -19.78 12.09
CA ASP A 79 9.25 -21.20 12.33
C ASP A 79 8.59 -21.89 11.12
N ARG A 80 9.31 -22.84 10.50
CA ARG A 80 8.82 -23.59 9.33
C ARG A 80 7.55 -24.36 9.65
N ASN A 81 7.40 -24.87 10.88
CA ASN A 81 6.26 -25.67 11.30
C ASN A 81 5.00 -24.83 11.49
N LYS A 82 5.15 -23.52 11.74
CA LYS A 82 4.03 -22.58 11.93
C LYS A 82 3.57 -21.91 10.65
N ARG A 83 4.24 -22.13 9.51
CA ARG A 83 3.84 -21.52 8.23
C ARG A 83 2.45 -21.92 7.75
N SER A 84 1.96 -23.09 8.15
CA SER A 84 0.58 -23.54 7.89
C SER A 84 -0.47 -22.63 8.56
N GLN A 85 -0.09 -21.89 9.62
CA GLN A 85 -0.96 -20.95 10.32
C GLN A 85 -1.06 -19.59 9.58
N ILE A 86 -0.32 -19.39 8.49
CA ILE A 86 -0.40 -18.16 7.69
C ILE A 86 -1.76 -18.11 7.00
N LYS A 87 -2.56 -17.12 7.38
CA LYS A 87 -3.85 -16.86 6.73
C LYS A 87 -3.68 -16.71 5.20
N PRO A 88 -4.47 -17.44 4.39
CA PRO A 88 -4.37 -17.40 2.95
C PRO A 88 -4.67 -15.98 2.43
N LYS A 89 -4.01 -15.59 1.35
CA LYS A 89 -4.30 -14.32 0.69
C LYS A 89 -5.67 -14.43 0.02
N GLN A 90 -6.54 -13.44 0.25
CA GLN A 90 -7.78 -13.33 -0.51
C GLN A 90 -7.47 -13.36 -2.00
N LYS A 91 -8.08 -14.30 -2.74
CA LYS A 91 -7.96 -14.36 -4.20
C LYS A 91 -8.67 -13.12 -4.77
N ARG A 92 -7.97 -12.40 -5.64
CA ARG A 92 -8.50 -11.23 -6.37
C ARG A 92 -8.18 -11.42 -7.84
N GLN A 93 -9.10 -11.02 -8.70
CA GLN A 93 -8.87 -10.96 -10.14
C GLN A 93 -7.72 -9.98 -10.40
N LYS A 94 -6.66 -10.47 -11.05
CA LYS A 94 -5.46 -9.67 -11.35
C LYS A 94 -5.47 -9.09 -12.76
N THR A 95 -6.26 -9.71 -13.64
CA THR A 95 -6.31 -9.43 -15.07
C THR A 95 -7.76 -9.34 -15.49
N VAL A 96 -8.06 -8.34 -16.32
CA VAL A 96 -9.34 -8.19 -16.99
C VAL A 96 -9.18 -8.79 -18.37
N ASN A 97 -10.14 -9.61 -18.80
CA ASN A 97 -10.12 -10.16 -20.15
C ASN A 97 -10.72 -9.13 -21.13
N THR A 98 -10.45 -9.25 -22.43
CA THR A 98 -10.92 -8.30 -23.45
C THR A 98 -12.45 -8.28 -23.60
N ALA A 99 -13.14 -9.39 -23.29
CA ALA A 99 -14.59 -9.47 -23.36
C ALA A 99 -15.27 -8.67 -22.22
N ASP A 100 -14.76 -8.79 -20.99
CA ASP A 100 -15.18 -8.06 -19.80
C ASP A 100 -14.92 -6.55 -19.99
N GLU A 101 -13.77 -6.20 -20.58
CA GLU A 101 -13.44 -4.81 -20.92
C GLU A 101 -14.45 -4.24 -21.91
N LYS A 102 -14.75 -4.97 -22.99
CA LYS A 102 -15.75 -4.53 -23.98
C LYS A 102 -17.14 -4.39 -23.35
N GLN A 103 -17.55 -5.35 -22.54
CA GLN A 103 -18.84 -5.30 -21.82
C GLN A 103 -18.93 -4.08 -20.90
N LEU A 104 -17.84 -3.73 -20.21
CA LEU A 104 -17.76 -2.53 -19.38
C LEU A 104 -17.89 -1.26 -20.23
N LEU A 105 -17.14 -1.17 -21.34
CA LEU A 105 -17.19 -0.01 -22.23
C LEU A 105 -18.58 0.17 -22.85
N ASP A 106 -19.21 -0.91 -23.32
CA ASP A 106 -20.58 -0.90 -23.87
C ASP A 106 -21.60 -0.42 -22.83
N TYR A 107 -21.44 -0.84 -21.58
CA TYR A 107 -22.26 -0.36 -20.47
C TYR A 107 -22.06 1.14 -20.21
N LEU A 108 -20.82 1.64 -20.21
CA LEU A 108 -20.52 3.06 -20.01
C LEU A 108 -21.08 3.94 -21.13
N VAL A 109 -21.05 3.46 -22.37
CA VAL A 109 -21.67 4.14 -23.52
C VAL A 109 -23.19 4.23 -23.33
N LYS A 110 -23.84 3.14 -22.92
CA LYS A 110 -25.30 3.12 -22.63
C LYS A 110 -25.70 4.10 -21.53
N GLN A 111 -24.89 4.19 -20.47
CA GLN A 111 -25.10 5.14 -19.37
C GLN A 111 -24.68 6.58 -19.70
N LYS A 112 -24.13 6.83 -20.89
CA LYS A 112 -23.62 8.15 -21.33
C LYS A 112 -22.51 8.71 -20.44
N GLU A 113 -21.77 7.85 -19.74
CA GLU A 113 -20.69 8.20 -18.81
C GLU A 113 -19.36 8.45 -19.56
N LYS A 114 -19.31 9.55 -20.33
CA LYS A 114 -18.17 9.89 -21.22
C LYS A 114 -16.84 10.00 -20.49
N THR A 115 -16.84 10.56 -19.27
CA THR A 115 -15.61 10.78 -18.49
C THR A 115 -15.01 9.46 -18.02
N VAL A 116 -15.84 8.55 -17.53
CA VAL A 116 -15.39 7.22 -17.07
C VAL A 116 -14.93 6.39 -18.25
N PHE A 117 -15.65 6.43 -19.38
CA PHE A 117 -15.24 5.79 -20.63
C PHE A 117 -13.84 6.25 -21.07
N ALA A 118 -13.61 7.56 -21.16
CA ALA A 118 -12.31 8.11 -21.53
C ALA A 118 -11.21 7.68 -20.54
N GLY A 119 -11.50 7.69 -19.24
CA GLY A 119 -10.56 7.27 -18.20
C GLY A 119 -10.14 5.80 -18.32
N VAL A 120 -11.10 4.89 -18.50
CA VAL A 120 -10.83 3.45 -18.68
C VAL A 120 -10.02 3.23 -19.95
N SER A 121 -10.41 3.84 -21.06
CA SER A 121 -9.71 3.75 -22.34
C SER A 121 -8.26 4.24 -22.23
N LEU A 122 -8.02 5.41 -21.60
CA LEU A 122 -6.67 5.95 -21.41
C LEU A 122 -5.81 5.04 -20.52
N VAL A 123 -6.36 4.48 -19.45
CA VAL A 123 -5.62 3.54 -18.58
C VAL A 123 -5.27 2.26 -19.34
N SER A 124 -6.19 1.74 -20.16
CA SER A 124 -5.97 0.54 -20.96
C SER A 124 -4.82 0.73 -21.97
N HIS A 125 -4.78 1.88 -22.66
CA HIS A 125 -3.75 2.16 -23.68
C HIS A 125 -2.41 2.62 -23.08
N LEU A 126 -2.41 3.44 -22.02
CA LEU A 126 -1.19 4.03 -21.45
C LEU A 126 -0.57 3.20 -20.32
N GLY A 127 -1.34 2.30 -19.70
CA GLY A 127 -0.90 1.54 -18.52
C GLY A 127 -0.64 2.39 -17.28
N CYS A 128 -1.12 3.64 -17.24
CA CYS A 128 -0.94 4.55 -16.11
C CYS A 128 -1.85 4.21 -14.94
N ARG A 129 -1.50 4.67 -13.72
CA ARG A 129 -2.38 4.51 -12.56
C ARG A 129 -3.55 5.51 -12.65
N PRO A 130 -4.73 5.18 -12.11
CA PRO A 130 -5.85 6.13 -12.06
C PRO A 130 -5.50 7.48 -11.41
N ALA A 131 -4.59 7.49 -10.43
CA ALA A 131 -4.13 8.72 -9.77
C ALA A 131 -3.21 9.60 -10.66
N GLU A 132 -2.63 9.03 -11.71
CA GLU A 132 -1.72 9.71 -12.64
C GLU A 132 -2.51 10.42 -13.77
N LEU A 133 -3.72 9.96 -14.09
CA LEU A 133 -4.60 10.54 -15.12
C LEU A 133 -4.78 12.06 -14.99
N ARG A 134 -4.90 12.56 -13.75
CA ARG A 134 -5.11 14.00 -13.49
C ARG A 134 -3.94 14.87 -13.95
N ASN A 135 -2.74 14.31 -14.00
CA ASN A 135 -1.50 15.05 -14.23
C ASN A 135 -0.84 14.68 -15.56
N LEU A 136 -1.57 14.04 -16.48
CA LEU A 136 -1.06 13.76 -17.81
C LEU A 136 -0.67 15.05 -18.53
N GLN A 137 0.48 15.04 -19.19
CA GLN A 137 0.96 16.17 -19.98
C GLN A 137 1.16 15.72 -21.41
N PHE A 138 0.50 16.40 -22.35
CA PHE A 138 0.69 16.16 -23.78
C PHE A 138 1.89 16.99 -24.25
N ILE A 139 2.91 16.31 -24.76
CA ILE A 139 4.13 16.93 -25.29
C ILE A 139 4.06 16.84 -26.82
N GLY A 140 3.69 17.95 -27.45
CA GLY A 140 3.43 17.99 -28.90
C GLY A 140 2.25 17.09 -29.28
N SER A 141 2.27 16.55 -30.50
CA SER A 141 1.21 15.71 -31.06
C SER A 141 1.39 14.21 -30.78
N CYS A 142 2.59 13.75 -30.43
CA CYS A 142 2.91 12.32 -30.44
C CYS A 142 3.35 11.74 -29.08
N TYR A 143 3.51 12.57 -28.04
CA TYR A 143 4.03 12.13 -26.75
C TYR A 143 3.12 12.50 -25.59
N ILE A 144 2.98 11.58 -24.65
CA ILE A 144 2.32 11.81 -23.37
C ILE A 144 3.33 11.55 -22.26
N ALA A 145 3.58 12.56 -21.43
CA ALA A 145 4.35 12.45 -20.20
C ALA A 145 3.42 12.10 -19.03
N ILE A 146 3.78 11.03 -18.33
CA ILE A 146 3.04 10.48 -17.20
C ILE A 146 3.88 10.70 -15.93
N PRO A 147 3.67 11.82 -15.20
CA PRO A 147 4.39 12.07 -13.96
C PRO A 147 3.94 11.06 -12.90
N SER A 148 4.89 10.27 -12.38
CA SER A 148 4.61 9.25 -11.37
C SER A 148 4.05 9.86 -10.09
N ALA A 149 2.87 9.39 -9.67
CA ALA A 149 2.25 9.78 -8.40
C ALA A 149 3.04 9.27 -7.18
N LYS A 150 3.88 8.24 -7.37
CA LYS A 150 4.77 7.69 -6.33
C LYS A 150 6.20 8.15 -6.59
N LYS A 151 6.55 9.31 -6.03
CA LYS A 151 7.94 9.82 -6.06
C LYS A 151 8.80 9.02 -5.10
N THR A 152 9.76 8.26 -5.63
CA THR A 152 10.86 7.69 -4.83
C THR A 152 12.03 8.67 -4.95
N VAL A 153 12.69 9.01 -3.85
CA VAL A 153 13.69 10.11 -3.76
C VAL A 153 14.84 9.98 -4.78
N MET A 154 15.04 8.81 -5.39
CA MET A 154 16.14 8.52 -6.31
C MET A 154 15.77 8.36 -7.79
N ALA A 155 14.53 8.62 -8.21
CA ALA A 155 14.23 8.60 -9.65
C ALA A 155 13.11 9.58 -9.98
N GLN A 156 13.45 10.65 -10.72
CA GLN A 156 12.49 11.47 -11.46
C GLN A 156 11.95 10.70 -12.68
N GLY A 157 11.46 9.47 -12.46
CA GLY A 157 10.97 8.58 -13.50
C GLY A 157 9.53 8.91 -13.87
N GLY A 158 9.34 9.89 -14.75
CA GLY A 158 8.14 9.94 -15.59
C GLY A 158 8.28 8.93 -16.73
N LEU A 159 7.19 8.26 -17.09
CA LEU A 159 7.13 7.45 -18.30
C LEU A 159 6.73 8.38 -19.47
N ILE A 160 7.52 8.38 -20.55
CA ILE A 160 7.15 9.00 -21.81
C ILE A 160 6.66 7.88 -22.71
N VAL A 161 5.41 7.96 -23.14
CA VAL A 161 4.82 7.00 -24.07
C VAL A 161 4.62 7.70 -25.40
N SER A 162 5.08 7.06 -26.47
CA SER A 162 4.83 7.50 -27.85
C SER A 162 3.49 6.92 -28.32
N LEU A 163 2.62 7.79 -28.84
CA LEU A 163 1.42 7.37 -29.55
C LEU A 163 1.85 6.90 -30.96
N LYS A 164 1.68 5.61 -31.24
CA LYS A 164 1.79 5.06 -32.59
C LYS A 164 0.42 5.01 -33.25
#